data_AF-A0A3S4FF15-F1
#
_entry.id   AF-A0A3S4FF15-F1
#
_cell.length_a   1.000
_cell.length_b   1.000
_cell.length_c   1.000
_cell.angle_alpha   90.00
_cell.angle_beta   90.00
_cell.angle_gamma   90.00
#
_symmetry.space_group_name_H-M   'P 1'
#
loop_
_entity.id
_entity.type
_entity.pdbx_description
1 polymer ?
#
loop_
_entity_poly.entity_id
_entity_poly.type
_entity_poly.pdbx_seq_one_letter_code
_entity_poly.pdbx_strand_id
1 'polypeptide(L)'
;MLLLLFFNGNTSVFYFSALGVGFAYAGILVIFPGLTSQNFCMRNQGLNYGFMYFGFAAGAVIAPYVTSAIAKYTGSYNTVFILTTVLLLIGVVLTLITKKYVATVLAKIH
;
A
#
# COMPACT_ATOMS: atom_id res chain seq x y z
N MET A 1 -5.86 -5.76 -8.67
CA MET A 1 -7.03 -4.87 -8.80
C MET A 1 -7.56 -4.84 -10.24
N LEU A 2 -6.72 -4.60 -11.26
CA LEU A 2 -7.14 -4.64 -12.68
C LEU A 2 -7.85 -5.94 -13.10
N LEU A 3 -7.42 -7.11 -12.63
CA LEU A 3 -8.08 -8.40 -12.92
C LEU A 3 -9.53 -8.47 -12.39
N LEU A 4 -9.82 -7.85 -11.25
CA LEU A 4 -11.18 -7.77 -10.68
C LEU A 4 -12.08 -6.81 -11.45
N LEU A 5 -11.49 -5.84 -12.16
CA LEU A 5 -12.20 -4.85 -12.97
C LEU A 5 -12.71 -5.45 -14.29
N PHE A 6 -11.90 -6.30 -14.95
CA PHE A 6 -12.24 -6.90 -16.25
C PHE A 6 -13.11 -8.16 -16.14
N PHE A 7 -13.07 -8.88 -15.00
CA PHE A 7 -13.84 -10.11 -14.79
C PHE A 7 -14.83 -9.99 -13.63
N ASN A 8 -15.62 -8.89 -13.64
CA ASN A 8 -16.66 -8.66 -12.65
C ASN A 8 -17.74 -9.77 -12.77
N GLY A 9 -17.86 -10.62 -11.74
CA GLY A 9 -18.85 -11.72 -11.69
C GLY A 9 -18.26 -13.15 -11.63
N ASN A 10 -16.95 -13.33 -11.82
CA ASN A 10 -16.32 -14.65 -11.69
C ASN A 10 -15.68 -14.84 -10.30
N THR A 11 -16.25 -15.73 -9.50
CA THR A 11 -15.79 -16.02 -8.13
C THR A 11 -14.37 -16.57 -8.07
N SER A 12 -13.92 -17.32 -9.09
CA SER A 12 -12.56 -17.87 -9.14
C SER A 12 -11.49 -16.77 -9.28
N VAL A 13 -11.77 -15.74 -10.09
CA VAL A 13 -10.85 -14.60 -10.27
C VAL A 13 -10.76 -13.74 -9.00
N PHE A 14 -11.86 -13.69 -8.24
CA PHE A 14 -11.88 -13.04 -6.93
C PHE A 14 -10.94 -13.71 -5.93
N TYR A 15 -11.05 -15.03 -5.76
CA TYR A 15 -10.18 -15.77 -4.83
C TYR A 15 -8.71 -15.67 -5.22
N PHE A 16 -8.39 -15.80 -6.51
CA PHE A 16 -7.00 -15.69 -6.98
C PHE A 16 -6.41 -14.29 -6.70
N SER A 17 -7.19 -13.24 -6.97
CA SER A 17 -6.77 -11.86 -6.68
C SER A 17 -6.60 -11.62 -5.19
N ALA A 18 -7.49 -12.16 -4.35
CA ALA A 18 -7.42 -12.05 -2.90
C ALA A 18 -6.17 -12.75 -2.32
N LEU A 19 -5.84 -13.94 -2.83
CA LEU A 19 -4.60 -14.64 -2.46
C LEU A 19 -3.36 -13.82 -2.84
N GLY A 20 -3.31 -13.28 -4.06
CA GLY A 20 -2.19 -12.45 -4.50
C GLY A 20 -1.98 -11.21 -3.62
N VAL A 21 -3.07 -10.53 -3.22
CA VAL A 21 -3.01 -9.40 -2.29
C VAL A 21 -2.55 -9.84 -0.90
N GLY A 22 -3.06 -10.97 -0.40
CA GLY A 22 -2.65 -11.53 0.90
C GLY A 22 -1.16 -11.83 0.95
N PHE A 23 -0.60 -12.46 -0.09
CA PHE A 23 0.84 -12.72 -0.21
C PHE A 23 1.66 -11.43 -0.27
N ALA A 24 1.24 -10.45 -1.07
CA ALA A 24 1.93 -9.16 -1.16
C ALA A 24 1.92 -8.41 0.18
N TYR A 25 0.80 -8.43 0.89
CA TYR A 25 0.65 -7.81 2.20
C TYR A 25 1.55 -8.45 3.26
N ALA A 26 1.65 -9.78 3.28
CA ALA A 26 2.54 -10.50 4.19
C ALA A 26 4.02 -10.12 3.97
N GLY A 27 4.47 -9.98 2.72
CA GLY A 27 5.84 -9.57 2.41
C GLY A 27 6.15 -8.15 2.92
N ILE A 28 5.20 -7.23 2.76
CA ILE A 28 5.34 -5.84 3.20
C ILE A 28 5.52 -5.75 4.73
N LEU A 29 4.74 -6.51 5.50
CA LEU A 29 4.82 -6.51 6.97
C LEU A 29 6.18 -7.00 7.50
N VAL A 30 6.82 -7.94 6.81
CA VAL A 30 8.13 -8.48 7.21
C VAL A 30 9.26 -7.49 6.90
N ILE A 31 9.15 -6.76 5.78
CA ILE A 31 10.21 -5.87 5.29
C ILE A 31 10.18 -4.51 6.01
N PHE A 32 9.00 -4.04 6.45
CA PHE A 32 8.83 -2.72 7.05
C PHE A 32 9.74 -2.43 8.26
N PRO A 33 9.85 -3.31 9.28
CA PRO A 33 10.73 -3.06 10.43
C PRO A 33 12.21 -2.88 10.02
N GLY A 34 12.69 -3.72 9.10
CA GLY A 34 14.06 -3.64 8.57
C GLY A 34 14.32 -2.38 7.76
N LEU A 35 13.36 -1.94 6.93
CA LEU A 35 13.50 -0.66 6.21
C LEU A 35 13.40 0.55 7.14
N THR A 36 12.60 0.48 8.20
CA THR A 36 12.53 1.55 9.21
C THR A 36 13.85 1.70 9.94
N SER A 37 14.48 0.57 10.29
CA SER A 37 15.73 0.57 11.03
C SER A 37 16.91 1.11 10.24
N GLN A 38 16.96 0.78 8.94
CA GLN A 38 17.98 1.29 8.04
C GLN A 38 17.81 2.79 7.75
N ASN A 39 16.59 3.31 7.66
CA ASN A 39 16.34 4.71 7.27
C ASN A 39 16.28 5.71 8.43
N PHE A 40 15.78 5.33 9.61
CA PHE A 40 15.48 6.27 10.72
C PHE A 40 16.31 6.06 12.00
N CYS A 41 17.38 5.27 11.93
CA CYS A 41 18.28 4.94 13.05
C CYS A 41 17.66 3.99 14.09
N MET A 42 18.48 3.08 14.63
CA MET A 42 18.08 2.02 15.58
C MET A 42 17.79 2.51 17.01
N ARG A 43 18.12 3.77 17.34
CA ARG A 43 18.03 4.29 18.72
C ARG A 43 16.59 4.45 19.23
N ASN A 44 15.65 4.77 18.35
CA ASN A 44 14.22 4.93 18.68
C ASN A 44 13.32 4.13 17.71
N GLN A 45 13.67 2.86 17.46
CA GLN A 45 12.94 1.93 16.59
C GLN A 45 11.42 1.94 16.78
N GLY A 46 10.96 1.85 18.03
CA GLY A 46 9.53 1.79 18.34
C GLY A 46 8.75 3.05 17.98
N LEU A 47 9.35 4.24 18.20
CA LEU A 47 8.71 5.52 17.83
C LEU A 47 8.66 5.68 16.31
N ASN A 48 9.77 5.39 15.62
CA ASN A 48 9.87 5.54 14.17
C ASN A 48 8.94 4.58 13.43
N TYR A 49 8.87 3.33 13.90
CA TYR A 49 7.91 2.35 13.38
C TYR A 49 6.47 2.75 13.70
N GLY A 50 6.22 3.30 14.89
CA GLY A 50 4.93 3.86 15.28
C GLY A 50 4.42 4.94 14.32
N PHE A 51 5.27 5.86 13.89
CA PHE A 51 4.89 6.88 12.89
C PHE A 51 4.57 6.27 11.52
N MET A 52 5.33 5.26 11.07
CA MET A 52 4.99 4.55 9.84
C MET A 52 3.65 3.82 9.94
N TYR A 53 3.43 3.12 11.06
CA TYR A 53 2.19 2.40 11.33
C TYR A 53 0.99 3.33 11.50
N PHE A 54 1.21 4.56 11.98
CA PHE A 54 0.17 5.58 12.07
C PHE A 54 -0.39 5.95 10.69
N GLY A 55 0.47 6.10 9.68
CA GLY A 55 0.03 6.32 8.30
C GLY A 55 -0.80 5.14 7.76
N PHE A 56 -0.38 3.91 8.06
CA PHE A 56 -1.15 2.71 7.72
C PHE A 56 -2.52 2.67 8.43
N ALA A 57 -2.56 2.96 9.72
CA ALA A 57 -3.80 2.99 10.51
C ALA A 57 -4.78 4.05 10.00
N ALA A 58 -4.29 5.27 9.69
CA ALA A 58 -5.11 6.31 9.09
C ALA A 58 -5.70 5.87 7.74
N GLY A 59 -4.89 5.26 6.88
CA GLY A 59 -5.36 4.70 5.60
C GLY A 59 -6.39 3.59 5.78
N ALA A 60 -6.19 2.67 6.74
CA ALA A 60 -7.10 1.58 7.04
C ALA A 60 -8.46 2.06 7.57
N VAL A 61 -8.48 3.18 8.31
CA VAL A 61 -9.73 3.82 8.76
C VAL A 61 -10.42 4.53 7.60
N ILE A 62 -9.71 5.28 6.77
CA ILE A 62 -10.30 6.09 5.69
C ILE A 62 -10.83 5.22 4.54
N ALA A 63 -10.12 4.13 4.18
CA ALA A 63 -10.46 3.27 3.06
C ALA A 63 -11.91 2.74 3.04
N PRO A 64 -12.46 2.17 4.14
CA PRO A 64 -13.84 1.68 4.15
C PRO A 64 -14.87 2.82 4.06
N TYR A 65 -14.62 4.00 4.64
CA TYR A 65 -15.54 5.14 4.50
C TYR A 65 -15.62 5.62 3.06
N VAL A 66 -14.48 5.75 2.38
CA VAL A 66 -14.40 6.14 0.97
C VAL A 66 -15.05 5.08 0.08
N THR A 67 -14.74 3.80 0.31
CA THR A 67 -15.30 2.68 -0.45
C THR A 67 -16.82 2.58 -0.29
N SER A 68 -17.33 2.76 0.93
CA SER A 68 -18.76 2.69 1.23
C SER A 68 -19.52 3.88 0.63
N ALA A 69 -18.94 5.08 0.65
CA ALA A 69 -19.51 6.24 -0.01
C ALA A 69 -19.61 6.03 -1.52
N ILE A 70 -18.54 5.58 -2.16
CA ILE A 70 -18.52 5.33 -3.62
C ILE A 70 -19.53 4.23 -4.00
N ALA A 71 -19.60 3.15 -3.23
CA ALA A 71 -20.58 2.08 -3.46
C ALA A 71 -22.03 2.58 -3.39
N LYS A 72 -22.32 3.51 -2.48
CA LYS A 72 -23.67 4.11 -2.30
C LYS A 72 -24.09 5.02 -3.46
N TYR A 73 -23.15 5.76 -4.06
CA TYR A 73 -23.47 6.70 -5.16
C TYR A 73 -23.44 6.05 -6.55
N THR A 74 -22.57 5.05 -6.78
CA THR A 74 -22.38 4.47 -8.12
C THR A 74 -23.07 3.12 -8.30
N GLY A 75 -23.45 2.43 -7.22
CA GLY A 75 -24.07 1.10 -7.28
C GLY A 75 -23.16 -0.01 -7.84
N SER A 76 -21.90 0.29 -8.14
CA SER A 76 -20.91 -0.64 -8.68
C SER A 76 -19.53 -0.42 -8.05
N TYR A 77 -18.80 -1.51 -7.83
CA TYR A 77 -17.46 -1.50 -7.24
C TYR A 77 -16.33 -1.17 -8.24
N ASN A 78 -16.64 -1.05 -9.54
CA ASN A 78 -15.63 -0.76 -10.56
C ASN A 78 -14.87 0.56 -10.30
N THR A 79 -15.57 1.60 -9.86
CA THR A 79 -14.94 2.89 -9.52
C THR A 79 -13.95 2.75 -8.36
N VAL A 80 -14.26 1.91 -7.38
CA VAL A 80 -13.36 1.63 -6.23
C VAL A 80 -12.09 0.95 -6.73
N PHE A 81 -12.20 -0.05 -7.61
CA PHE A 81 -11.04 -0.75 -8.16
C PHE A 81 -10.11 0.17 -8.99
N ILE A 82 -10.67 1.13 -9.73
CA ILE A 82 -9.88 2.14 -10.46
C ILE A 82 -9.14 3.01 -9.45
N LEU A 83 -9.84 3.54 -8.44
CA LEU A 83 -9.26 4.41 -7.42
C LEU A 83 -8.12 3.70 -6.66
N THR A 84 -8.33 2.46 -6.23
CA THR A 84 -7.27 1.66 -5.58
C THR A 84 -6.07 1.43 -6.50
N THR A 85 -6.30 1.21 -7.81
CA THR A 85 -5.21 1.04 -8.78
C THR A 85 -4.38 2.32 -8.93
N VAL A 86 -5.02 3.48 -8.98
CA VAL A 86 -4.33 4.78 -9.05
C VAL A 86 -3.53 5.03 -7.77
N LEU A 87 -4.10 4.76 -6.59
CA LEU A 87 -3.38 4.88 -5.32
C LEU A 87 -2.16 3.95 -5.25
N LEU A 88 -2.28 2.71 -5.72
CA LEU A 88 -1.15 1.78 -5.79
C LEU A 88 -0.05 2.30 -6.72
N LEU A 89 -0.40 2.85 -7.88
CA LEU A 89 0.57 3.46 -8.80
C LEU A 89 1.30 4.64 -8.15
N ILE A 90 0.59 5.53 -7.46
CA ILE A 90 1.19 6.64 -6.71
C ILE A 90 2.16 6.09 -5.65
N GLY A 91 1.76 5.05 -4.91
CA GLY A 91 2.62 4.39 -3.92
C GLY A 91 3.89 3.80 -4.53
N VAL A 92 3.80 3.18 -5.71
CA VAL A 92 4.98 2.66 -6.44
C VAL A 92 5.90 3.80 -6.84
N VAL A 93 5.36 4.88 -7.41
CA VAL A 93 6.14 6.06 -7.82
C VAL A 93 6.86 6.69 -6.62
N LEU A 94 6.16 6.89 -5.50
CA LEU A 94 6.77 7.41 -4.27
C LEU A 94 7.87 6.49 -3.75
N THR A 95 7.66 5.17 -3.80
CA THR A 95 8.67 4.19 -3.38
C THR A 95 9.93 4.27 -4.25
N LEU A 96 9.80 4.44 -5.56
CA LEU A 96 10.92 4.62 -6.48
C LEU A 96 11.68 5.93 -6.21
N ILE A 97 10.97 7.02 -5.93
CA ILE A 97 11.56 8.31 -5.57
C ILE A 97 12.35 8.18 -4.26
N THR A 98 11.76 7.58 -3.22
CA THR A 98 12.42 7.36 -1.93
C THR A 98 13.66 6.50 -2.08
N LYS A 99 13.59 5.41 -2.84
CA LYS A 99 14.76 4.55 -3.11
C LYS A 99 15.89 5.33 -3.78
N LYS A 100 15.58 6.18 -4.76
CA LYS A 100 16.56 7.03 -5.45
C LYS A 100 17.16 8.08 -4.52
N TYR A 101 16.34 8.69 -3.67
CA TYR A 101 16.79 9.68 -2.68
C TYR A 101 17.75 9.06 -1.66
N VAL A 102 17.40 7.91 -1.08
CA VAL A 102 18.24 7.18 -0.13
C VAL A 102 19.59 6.80 -0.77
N ALA A 103 19.58 6.29 -2.01
CA ALA A 103 20.81 5.97 -2.74
C ALA A 103 21.70 7.20 -2.97
N THR A 104 21.10 8.36 -3.26
CA THR A 104 21.84 9.62 -3.49
C THR A 104 22.46 10.14 -2.21
N VAL A 105 21.75 10.05 -1.08
CA VAL A 105 22.26 10.47 0.24
C VAL A 105 23.42 9.59 0.69
N LEU A 106 23.30 8.26 0.54
CA LEU A 106 24.38 7.33 0.87
C LEU A 106 25.63 7.54 0.01
N ALA A 107 25.47 7.90 -1.27
CA ALA A 107 26.58 8.23 -2.16
C ALA A 107 27.29 9.55 -1.81
N LYS A 108 26.67 10.40 -0.97
CA LYS A 108 27.23 11.70 -0.54
C LYS A 108 27.95 11.62 0.82
N ILE A 109 27.82 10.48 1.51
CA ILE A 109 28.40 10.23 2.84
C ILE A 109 29.73 9.45 2.73
N HIS A 110 29.98 8.79 1.60
CA HIS A 110 31.32 8.33 1.20
C HIS A 110 32.02 9.41 0.38
#